data_AF-A0A540VX06-F1
#
_entry.id   AF-A0A540VX06-F1
#
_cell.length_a   1.000
_cell.length_b   1.000
_cell.length_c   1.000
_cell.angle_alpha   90.00
_cell.angle_beta   90.00
_cell.angle_gamma   90.00
#
_symmetry.space_group_name_H-M   'P 1'
#
loop_
_entity.id
_entity.type
_entity.pdbx_description
1 polymer ?
#
loop_
_entity_poly.entity_id
_entity_poly.type
_entity_poly.pdbx_seq_one_letter_code
_entity_poly.pdbx_strand_id
1 'polypeptide(L)'
;MNGIPVENLSPRWSGGPDTREPLPRVGGERELPTAFLDFDFGGAEFAADLAVWRAECERSRAVVAAARSLDELAAAPMTGEPVTLRWILINTVAEYARHNGHADLLRERPDGATGF
;
A
#
# COMPACT_ATOMS: atom_id res chain seq x y z
N MET A 1 -11.80 18.70 -24.08
CA MET A 1 -10.87 18.55 -22.95
C MET A 1 -9.55 18.11 -23.54
N ASN A 2 -8.51 18.91 -23.41
CA ASN A 2 -7.18 18.55 -23.93
C ASN A 2 -6.59 17.51 -22.98
N GLY A 3 -6.26 16.33 -23.51
CA GLY A 3 -5.71 15.23 -22.73
C GLY A 3 -4.35 15.57 -22.10
N ILE A 4 -3.91 14.71 -21.18
CA ILE A 4 -2.63 14.85 -20.49
C ILE A 4 -1.49 14.82 -21.54
N PRO A 5 -0.56 15.80 -21.52
CA PRO A 5 0.58 15.81 -22.43
C PRO A 5 1.45 14.54 -22.30
N VAL A 6 1.93 14.01 -23.43
CA VAL A 6 2.62 12.71 -23.50
C VAL A 6 3.91 12.66 -22.68
N GLU A 7 4.56 13.81 -22.52
CA GLU A 7 5.76 14.02 -21.71
C GLU A 7 5.50 13.88 -20.20
N ASN A 8 4.23 13.99 -19.79
CA ASN A 8 3.80 13.77 -18.42
C ASN A 8 3.34 12.33 -18.17
N LEU A 9 3.31 11.48 -19.21
CA LEU A 9 3.07 10.05 -19.04
C LEU A 9 4.33 9.38 -18.50
N SER A 10 4.16 8.43 -17.58
CA SER A 10 5.27 7.63 -17.08
C SER A 10 5.96 6.87 -18.23
N PRO A 11 7.30 6.71 -18.20
CA PRO A 11 8.03 6.02 -19.25
C PRO A 11 7.52 4.58 -19.43
N ARG A 12 7.47 4.12 -20.69
CA ARG A 12 7.15 2.72 -21.00
C ARG A 12 8.29 1.81 -20.56
N TRP A 13 8.07 1.09 -19.46
CA TRP A 13 8.98 0.06 -18.96
C TRP A 13 8.87 -1.22 -19.81
N SER A 14 9.47 -1.23 -21.00
CA SER A 14 9.53 -2.46 -21.80
C SER A 14 10.60 -2.42 -22.88
N GLY A 15 11.61 -3.29 -22.76
CA GLY A 15 12.38 -3.78 -23.91
C GLY A 15 13.73 -4.43 -23.60
N GLY A 16 14.43 -4.01 -22.55
CA GLY A 16 15.77 -4.50 -22.19
C GLY A 16 15.78 -5.40 -20.95
N PRO A 17 16.86 -6.19 -20.74
CA PRO A 17 17.08 -6.89 -19.47
C PRO A 17 17.15 -5.88 -18.32
N ASP A 18 16.65 -6.26 -17.14
CA ASP A 18 16.65 -5.42 -15.96
C ASP A 18 18.10 -5.15 -15.49
N THR A 19 18.55 -3.91 -15.64
CA THR A 19 19.93 -3.49 -15.33
C THR A 19 20.05 -2.77 -13.98
N ARG A 20 18.99 -2.77 -13.17
CA ARG A 20 19.01 -2.10 -11.87
C ARG A 20 19.90 -2.85 -10.87
N GLU A 21 20.50 -2.11 -9.95
CA GLU A 21 21.32 -2.66 -8.88
C GLU A 21 20.47 -3.55 -7.95
N PRO A 22 20.99 -4.71 -7.49
CA PRO A 22 20.27 -5.56 -6.55
C PRO A 22 19.90 -4.80 -5.28
N LEU A 23 18.64 -4.90 -4.90
CA LEU A 23 18.10 -4.14 -3.80
C LEU A 23 18.70 -4.61 -2.44
N PRO A 24 19.09 -3.69 -1.53
CA PRO A 24 19.65 -4.03 -0.24
C PRO A 24 18.61 -4.77 0.63
N ARG A 25 18.99 -5.85 1.31
CA ARG A 25 18.05 -6.70 2.08
C ARG A 25 17.40 -6.00 3.30
N VAL A 26 17.78 -4.75 3.62
CA VAL A 26 17.29 -3.94 4.75
C VAL A 26 17.31 -2.42 4.40
N GLY A 27 16.33 -1.65 4.91
CA GLY A 27 16.12 -0.20 4.69
C GLY A 27 15.14 0.41 5.73
N GLY A 28 14.83 1.71 5.68
CA GLY A 28 13.89 2.37 6.63
C GLY A 28 12.41 2.42 6.16
N GLU A 29 11.46 2.89 6.99
CA GLU A 29 10.01 3.08 6.71
C GLU A 29 9.61 3.69 5.36
N ARG A 30 10.41 4.62 4.85
CA ARG A 30 10.08 5.29 3.59
C ARG A 30 10.59 4.51 2.40
N GLU A 31 11.53 3.60 2.64
CA GLU A 31 12.24 2.81 1.64
C GLU A 31 11.69 1.37 1.59
N LEU A 32 11.34 0.73 2.71
CA LEU A 32 10.92 -0.69 2.74
C LEU A 32 9.43 -0.95 2.41
N PRO A 33 8.43 -0.27 3.00
CA PRO A 33 7.03 -0.51 2.67
C PRO A 33 6.72 -0.12 1.21
N THR A 34 7.23 1.04 0.78
CA THR A 34 6.94 1.62 -0.54
C THR A 34 7.76 0.99 -1.67
N ALA A 35 9.00 0.54 -1.41
CA ALA A 35 9.86 -0.01 -2.46
C ALA A 35 10.12 -1.53 -2.35
N PHE A 36 9.87 -2.17 -1.21
CA PHE A 36 10.19 -3.59 -0.98
C PHE A 36 9.00 -4.50 -0.69
N LEU A 37 8.07 -4.12 0.20
CA LEU A 37 6.97 -5.02 0.59
C LEU A 37 5.85 -5.10 -0.44
N ASP A 38 5.65 -4.05 -1.24
CA ASP A 38 4.62 -4.03 -2.29
C ASP A 38 4.83 -5.12 -3.36
N PHE A 39 6.03 -5.71 -3.45
CA PHE A 39 6.41 -6.61 -4.55
C PHE A 39 7.13 -7.90 -4.12
N ASP A 40 7.29 -8.18 -2.82
CA ASP A 40 7.80 -9.47 -2.35
C ASP A 40 6.64 -10.47 -2.19
N PHE A 41 6.42 -11.29 -3.22
CA PHE A 41 5.36 -12.30 -3.26
C PHE A 41 5.83 -13.70 -2.82
N GLY A 42 7.04 -13.82 -2.23
CA GLY A 42 7.62 -15.10 -1.85
C GLY A 42 6.74 -15.89 -0.88
N GLY A 43 6.06 -16.92 -1.37
CA GLY A 43 5.20 -17.78 -0.56
C GLY A 43 3.76 -17.26 -0.36
N ALA A 44 3.35 -16.23 -1.11
CA ALA A 44 1.97 -15.73 -1.07
C ALA A 44 0.98 -16.78 -1.64
N GLU A 45 -0.14 -16.97 -0.94
CA GLU A 45 -1.25 -17.82 -1.35
C GLU A 45 -2.54 -17.00 -1.30
N PHE A 46 -3.03 -16.57 -2.47
CA PHE A 46 -4.15 -15.63 -2.57
C PHE A 46 -5.34 -15.96 -1.66
N ALA A 47 -5.78 -17.22 -1.62
CA ALA A 47 -6.92 -17.62 -0.79
C ALA A 47 -6.64 -17.50 0.72
N ALA A 48 -5.44 -17.88 1.15
CA ALA A 48 -5.02 -17.79 2.55
C ALA A 48 -4.80 -16.32 2.95
N ASP A 49 -4.09 -15.56 2.13
CA ASP A 49 -3.79 -14.14 2.37
C ASP A 49 -5.07 -13.30 2.39
N LEU A 50 -6.01 -13.57 1.48
CA LEU A 50 -7.32 -12.91 1.47
C LEU A 50 -8.14 -13.23 2.73
N ALA A 51 -8.05 -14.46 3.24
CA ALA A 51 -8.72 -14.85 4.48
C ALA A 51 -8.12 -14.11 5.69
N VAL A 52 -6.79 -14.02 5.77
CA VAL A 52 -6.08 -13.25 6.81
C VAL A 52 -6.48 -11.77 6.73
N TRP A 53 -6.44 -11.17 5.55
CA TRP A 53 -6.82 -9.77 5.35
C TRP A 53 -8.26 -9.47 5.78
N ARG A 54 -9.22 -10.36 5.44
CA ARG A 54 -10.62 -10.23 5.87
C ARG A 54 -10.76 -10.29 7.39
N ALA A 55 -10.08 -11.24 8.04
CA ALA A 55 -10.09 -11.37 9.49
C ALA A 55 -9.53 -10.12 10.19
N GLU A 56 -8.42 -9.57 9.68
CA GLU A 56 -7.84 -8.33 10.22
C GLU A 56 -8.77 -7.12 10.01
N CYS A 57 -9.48 -7.06 8.88
CA CYS A 57 -10.49 -6.02 8.66
C CYS A 57 -11.66 -6.13 9.65
N GLU A 58 -12.14 -7.34 9.94
CA GLU A 58 -13.19 -7.56 10.95
C GLU A 58 -12.72 -7.16 12.35
N ARG A 59 -11.50 -7.57 12.72
CA ARG A 59 -10.89 -7.19 14.00
C ARG A 59 -10.74 -5.68 14.13
N SER A 60 -10.24 -5.00 13.08
CA SER A 60 -10.12 -3.55 13.03
C SER A 60 -11.47 -2.86 13.22
N ARG A 61 -12.51 -3.31 12.50
CA ARG A 61 -13.88 -2.79 12.67
C ARG A 61 -14.42 -2.95 14.09
N ALA A 62 -14.19 -4.12 14.71
CA ALA A 62 -14.62 -4.36 16.09
C ALA A 62 -13.91 -3.43 17.09
N VAL A 63 -12.60 -3.20 16.92
CA VAL A 63 -11.82 -2.26 17.75
C VAL A 63 -12.34 -0.83 17.59
N VAL A 64 -12.57 -0.38 16.36
CA VAL A 64 -13.09 0.97 16.08
C VAL A 64 -14.50 1.15 16.67
N ALA A 65 -15.37 0.14 16.54
CA ALA A 65 -16.72 0.19 17.09
C ALA A 65 -16.76 0.24 18.62
N ALA A 66 -15.75 -0.34 19.28
CA ALA A 66 -15.62 -0.32 20.74
C ALA A 66 -14.97 0.96 21.29
N ALA A 67 -14.37 1.79 20.43
CA ALA A 67 -13.70 3.02 20.85
C ALA A 67 -14.70 4.06 21.37
N ARG A 68 -14.32 4.77 22.44
CA ARG A 68 -15.20 5.80 23.03
C ARG A 68 -15.23 7.09 22.21
N SER A 69 -14.16 7.37 21.49
CA SER A 69 -13.99 8.56 20.65
C SER A 69 -12.88 8.33 19.62
N LEU A 70 -12.93 9.08 18.52
CA LEU A 70 -11.83 9.16 17.56
C LEU A 70 -10.56 9.82 18.13
N ASP A 71 -10.67 10.49 19.27
CA ASP A 71 -9.53 11.13 19.95
C ASP A 71 -8.91 10.22 21.02
N GLU A 72 -9.40 8.97 21.15
CA GLU A 72 -8.76 7.94 21.99
C GLU A 72 -7.34 7.66 21.49
N LEU A 73 -6.40 7.55 22.43
CA LEU A 73 -4.97 7.42 22.15
C LEU A 73 -4.55 5.95 22.07
N ALA A 74 -3.65 5.66 21.14
CA ALA A 74 -2.92 4.42 21.03
C ALA A 74 -1.43 4.71 20.82
N ALA A 75 -0.58 3.75 21.16
CA ALA A 75 0.84 3.85 20.85
C ALA A 75 1.06 3.64 19.34
N ALA A 76 1.77 4.56 18.69
CA ALA A 76 2.21 4.37 17.31
C ALA A 76 3.13 3.13 17.25
N PRO A 77 2.92 2.19 16.31
CA PRO A 77 3.70 0.94 16.25
C PRO A 77 5.22 1.13 16.16
N MET A 78 5.66 2.29 15.65
CA MET A 78 7.05 2.56 15.30
C MET A 78 7.82 3.35 16.35
N THR A 79 7.16 4.34 16.93
CA THR A 79 7.80 5.27 17.88
C THR A 79 7.33 5.05 19.31
N GLY A 80 6.22 4.32 19.51
CA GLY A 80 5.53 4.22 20.79
C GLY A 80 4.81 5.50 21.22
N GLU A 81 4.97 6.59 20.46
CA GLU A 81 4.37 7.88 20.78
C GLU A 81 2.85 7.84 20.65
N PRO A 82 2.12 8.59 21.48
CA PRO A 82 0.67 8.59 21.47
C PRO A 82 0.12 9.22 20.18
N VAL A 83 -0.73 8.48 19.47
CA VAL A 83 -1.49 8.96 18.31
C VAL A 83 -2.98 8.71 18.53
N THR A 84 -3.83 9.55 17.94
CA THR A 84 -5.28 9.38 18.04
C THR A 84 -5.78 8.31 17.09
N LEU A 85 -6.91 7.66 17.42
CA LEU A 85 -7.60 6.75 16.51
C LEU A 85 -7.93 7.44 15.17
N ARG A 86 -8.28 8.73 15.19
CA ARG A 86 -8.47 9.56 13.99
C ARG A 86 -7.23 9.56 13.11
N TRP A 87 -6.05 9.79 13.70
CA TRP A 87 -4.79 9.79 12.98
C TRP A 87 -4.54 8.42 12.34
N ILE A 88 -4.75 7.33 13.11
CA ILE A 88 -4.57 5.96 12.60
C ILE A 88 -5.48 5.71 11.38
N LEU A 89 -6.77 6.00 11.49
CA LEU A 89 -7.74 5.74 10.41
C LEU A 89 -7.42 6.53 9.13
N ILE A 90 -7.05 7.81 9.26
CA ILE A 90 -6.66 8.63 8.11
C ILE A 90 -5.41 8.06 7.43
N ASN A 91 -4.42 7.64 8.23
CA ASN A 91 -3.20 7.01 7.69
C ASN A 91 -3.52 5.68 6.99
N THR A 92 -4.37 4.83 7.58
CA THR A 92 -4.79 3.58 6.94
C THR A 92 -5.47 3.83 5.59
N VAL A 93 -6.37 4.83 5.49
CA VAL A 93 -7.04 5.17 4.22
C VAL A 93 -6.02 5.67 3.19
N ALA A 94 -5.12 6.57 3.59
CA ALA A 94 -4.10 7.12 2.70
C ALA A 94 -3.15 6.02 2.17
N GLU A 95 -2.70 5.13 3.06
CA GLU A 95 -1.81 4.03 2.70
C GLU A 95 -2.53 3.01 1.79
N TYR A 96 -3.79 2.67 2.10
CA TYR A 96 -4.57 1.77 1.27
C TYR A 96 -4.80 2.34 -0.15
N ALA A 97 -5.06 3.64 -0.27
CA ALA A 97 -5.19 4.31 -1.56
C ALA A 97 -3.87 4.28 -2.36
N ARG A 98 -2.73 4.47 -1.69
CA ARG A 98 -1.39 4.37 -2.30
C ARG A 98 -1.15 2.97 -2.89
N HIS A 99 -1.44 1.92 -2.13
CA HIS A 99 -1.29 0.53 -2.61
C HIS A 99 -2.25 0.18 -3.75
N ASN A 100 -3.49 0.65 -3.69
CA ASN A 100 -4.42 0.47 -4.80
C ASN A 100 -3.88 1.10 -6.08
N GLY A 101 -3.31 2.30 -6.02
CA GLY A 101 -2.64 2.92 -7.17
C GLY A 101 -1.50 2.07 -7.73
N HIS A 102 -0.68 1.45 -6.87
CA HIS A 102 0.37 0.53 -7.32
C HIS A 102 -0.19 -0.74 -7.97
N ALA A 103 -1.23 -1.34 -7.38
CA ALA A 103 -1.90 -2.51 -7.94
C ALA A 103 -2.56 -2.20 -9.29
N ASP A 104 -3.11 -0.99 -9.47
CA ASP A 104 -3.67 -0.55 -10.74
C ASP A 104 -2.59 -0.49 -11.82
N LEU A 105 -1.44 0.15 -11.55
CA LEU A 105 -0.32 0.18 -12.49
C LEU A 105 0.19 -1.22 -12.89
N LEU A 106 0.16 -2.18 -11.97
CA LEU A 106 0.49 -3.58 -12.26
C LEU A 106 -0.56 -4.25 -13.15
N ARG A 107 -1.84 -3.98 -12.91
CA ARG A 107 -2.99 -4.50 -13.68
C ARG A 107 -3.05 -3.92 -15.09
N GLU A 108 -2.81 -2.61 -15.25
CA GLU A 108 -2.82 -1.90 -16.53
C GLU A 108 -1.84 -2.50 -17.55
N ARG A 109 -0.73 -3.07 -17.06
CA ARG A 109 0.36 -3.59 -17.91
C ARG A 109 -0.07 -4.77 -18.80
N PRO A 110 -0.72 -5.83 -18.29
CA PRO A 110 -1.23 -6.92 -19.13
C PRO A 110 -2.55 -6.61 -19.85
N ASP A 111 -3.43 -5.77 -19.30
CA ASP A 111 -4.81 -5.63 -19.82
C ASP A 111 -5.09 -4.37 -20.66
N GLY A 112 -4.19 -3.37 -20.59
CA GLY A 112 -4.27 -2.14 -21.39
C GLY A 112 -5.41 -1.18 -21.01
N ALA A 113 -6.16 -1.46 -19.93
CA ALA A 113 -7.24 -0.61 -19.46
C ALA A 113 -6.76 0.28 -18.32
N THR A 114 -6.82 1.60 -18.46
CA THR A 114 -6.33 2.55 -17.45
C THR A 114 -7.37 2.93 -16.40
N GLY A 115 -6.95 3.06 -15.14
CA GLY A 115 -7.77 3.54 -14.02
C GLY A 115 -8.66 2.48 -13.34
N PHE A 116 -9.18 2.86 -12.17
CA PHE A 116 -10.15 2.10 -11.36
C PHE A 116 -11.60 2.26 -11.81
#